data_AF-A0A855LFA1-F1
#
_entry.id   AF-A0A855LFA1-F1
#
_cell.length_a   1.000
_cell.length_b   1.000
_cell.length_c   1.000
_cell.angle_alpha   90.00
_cell.angle_beta   90.00
_cell.angle_gamma   90.00
#
_symmetry.space_group_name_H-M   'P 1'
#
loop_
_entity.id
_entity.type
_entity.pdbx_description
1 polymer ?
#
loop_
_entity_poly.entity_id
_entity_poly.type
_entity_poly.pdbx_seq_one_letter_code
_entity_poly.pdbx_strand_id
1 'polypeptide(L)'
;MSLGRVLALILLAGVSLGVAALPLTDEESAGKRLYREGLSASGEPIMARVGAADVLLPATSLPCANCHGADGLGRPEGGVRPPELNWSRLTSIHGQQQINGRNYPAYTDSSLARVIQQGRDPGNNRLDPSMPRFLLSMKDQRNLTAYLKRLADDRDPGLDDQTLHLGTLLPSQGPLAEEGATIAAVLNGSVARINQAGGIHGRQLRLTVADPGPDRASAEQALQRLIEEEQVFALIAPLAPALDSELAPRLEQSGVPLIGAMSLLGPVQASPQIFEPLPGLREQLIALADYATASLRVLQGPTLIAYPDDPAQMLAAQTLGRYLQEHGWEKVHLQAYDPAADSLPLGSRSVFYLGSGGGFSRLAAGLQNAGQVPYLFAASSQVAGDLLQVPEGFSRRVFLAYPFVPSDWTQAGRMALTLLREHQGLGAQHAVLQVGAYASMLLFSEGMKQAGRDASREKLVAALEGLHDFDTGLTPRLSFGPGRRLGLSGAHVVTVDLPDQRFYLVAPYKPIIATP
;
A
#
# COMPACT_ATOMS: atom_id res chain seq x y z
N MET A 1 -9.72 -2.65 70.79
CA MET A 1 -11.10 -2.91 70.32
C MET A 1 -11.38 -1.99 69.14
N SER A 2 -12.15 -2.47 68.14
CA SER A 2 -12.44 -1.86 66.82
C SER A 2 -11.37 -2.20 65.76
N LEU A 3 -11.46 -3.32 65.03
CA LEU A 3 -12.34 -3.69 63.89
C LEU A 3 -12.20 -2.75 62.68
N GLY A 4 -11.52 -3.27 61.65
CA GLY A 4 -11.12 -2.57 60.43
C GLY A 4 -12.26 -2.22 59.47
N ARG A 5 -11.96 -1.24 58.61
CA ARG A 5 -12.75 -0.88 57.44
C ARG A 5 -11.89 -1.07 56.20
N VAL A 6 -12.26 -2.09 55.41
CA VAL A 6 -11.83 -2.27 54.02
C VAL A 6 -12.64 -1.28 53.17
N LEU A 7 -11.97 -0.42 52.42
CA LEU A 7 -12.57 0.33 51.31
C LEU A 7 -12.11 -0.34 50.02
N ALA A 8 -13.00 -1.11 49.38
CA ALA A 8 -12.80 -1.62 48.04
C ALA A 8 -13.25 -0.54 47.05
N LEU A 9 -12.30 0.07 46.34
CA LEU A 9 -12.57 0.90 45.17
C LEU A 9 -12.85 -0.01 43.98
N ILE A 10 -14.10 -0.01 43.52
CA ILE A 10 -14.51 -0.66 42.27
C ILE A 10 -14.02 0.22 41.12
N LEU A 11 -12.97 -0.22 40.43
CA LEU A 11 -12.56 0.28 39.12
C LEU A 11 -13.55 -0.23 38.07
N LEU A 12 -14.49 0.64 37.68
CA LEU A 12 -15.30 0.45 36.47
C LEU A 12 -14.38 0.65 35.26
N ALA A 13 -13.84 -0.44 34.74
CA ALA A 13 -13.25 -0.48 33.41
C ALA A 13 -14.38 -0.25 32.39
N GLY A 14 -14.40 0.94 31.79
CA GLY A 14 -15.27 1.24 30.67
C GLY A 14 -14.86 0.41 29.47
N VAL A 15 -15.56 -0.69 29.23
CA VAL A 15 -15.53 -1.39 27.95
C VAL A 15 -16.22 -0.45 26.96
N SER A 16 -15.41 0.29 26.19
CA SER A 16 -15.88 0.98 24.99
C SER A 16 -16.25 -0.09 23.96
N LEU A 17 -17.50 -0.54 24.00
CA LEU A 17 -18.15 -1.23 22.89
C LEU A 17 -18.18 -0.24 21.72
N GLY A 18 -17.16 -0.27 20.87
CA GLY A 18 -17.22 0.37 19.57
C GLY A 18 -18.44 -0.18 18.85
N VAL A 19 -19.32 0.71 18.41
CA VAL A 19 -20.45 0.35 17.56
C VAL A 19 -19.85 0.00 16.19
N ALA A 20 -19.39 -1.25 16.05
CA ALA A 20 -19.03 -1.78 14.75
C ALA A 20 -20.25 -1.61 13.83
N ALA A 21 -20.02 -1.16 12.60
CA ALA A 21 -21.07 -1.14 11.59
C ALA A 21 -21.72 -2.53 11.55
N LEU A 22 -23.04 -2.61 11.77
CA LEU A 22 -23.75 -3.89 11.80
C LEU A 22 -23.46 -4.64 10.50
N PRO A 23 -23.05 -5.92 10.58
CA PRO A 23 -22.79 -6.71 9.38
C PRO A 23 -24.06 -6.80 8.55
N LEU A 24 -23.89 -6.78 7.23
CA LEU A 24 -25.01 -6.96 6.31
C LEU A 24 -25.65 -8.32 6.54
N THR A 25 -26.98 -8.36 6.54
CA THR A 25 -27.75 -9.60 6.48
C THR A 25 -27.45 -10.36 5.18
N ASP A 26 -27.83 -11.64 5.09
CA ASP A 26 -27.65 -12.43 3.86
C ASP A 26 -28.35 -11.78 2.65
N GLU A 27 -29.53 -11.18 2.88
CA GLU A 27 -30.30 -10.49 1.83
C GLU A 27 -29.58 -9.22 1.36
N GLU A 28 -29.08 -8.40 2.29
CA GLU A 28 -28.31 -7.19 1.98
C GLU A 28 -26.96 -7.53 1.32
N SER A 29 -26.27 -8.57 1.77
CA SER A 29 -25.02 -9.05 1.19
C SER A 29 -25.22 -9.53 -0.26
N ALA A 30 -26.28 -10.29 -0.51
CA ALA A 30 -26.66 -10.69 -1.86
C ALA A 30 -27.06 -9.47 -2.72
N GLY A 31 -27.76 -8.49 -2.13
CA GLY A 31 -28.11 -7.24 -2.79
C GLY A 31 -26.88 -6.38 -3.16
N LYS A 32 -25.88 -6.33 -2.27
CA LYS A 32 -24.59 -5.66 -2.49
C LYS A 32 -23.85 -6.26 -3.68
N ARG A 33 -23.77 -7.59 -3.72
CA ARG A 33 -23.15 -8.32 -4.83
C ARG A 33 -23.85 -8.02 -6.16
N LEU A 34 -25.17 -8.02 -6.16
CA LEU A 34 -25.95 -7.66 -7.35
C LEU A 34 -25.69 -6.22 -7.79
N TYR A 35 -25.69 -5.28 -6.83
CA TYR A 35 -25.44 -3.87 -7.10
C TYR A 35 -24.03 -3.59 -7.65
N ARG A 36 -23.00 -4.21 -7.06
CA ARG A 36 -21.58 -3.96 -7.37
C ARG A 36 -21.06 -4.79 -8.53
N GLU A 37 -21.53 -6.02 -8.66
CA GLU A 37 -20.96 -7.01 -9.59
C GLU A 37 -21.96 -7.53 -10.61
N GLY A 38 -23.26 -7.24 -10.47
CA GLY A 38 -24.28 -7.74 -11.40
C GLY A 38 -24.53 -9.25 -11.28
N LEU A 39 -24.23 -9.83 -10.11
CA LEU A 39 -24.44 -11.25 -9.82
C LEU A 39 -25.64 -11.47 -8.89
N SER A 40 -26.43 -12.51 -9.16
CA SER A 40 -27.51 -12.96 -8.29
C SER A 40 -26.98 -13.59 -6.99
N ALA A 41 -27.90 -13.92 -6.08
CA ALA A 41 -27.54 -14.62 -4.83
C ALA A 41 -26.87 -16.00 -5.06
N SER A 42 -27.08 -16.64 -6.21
CA SER A 42 -26.42 -17.90 -6.58
C SER A 42 -25.06 -17.71 -7.25
N GLY A 43 -24.62 -16.48 -7.48
CA GLY A 43 -23.38 -16.16 -8.19
C GLY A 43 -23.52 -16.12 -9.72
N GLU A 44 -24.71 -16.40 -10.26
CA GLU A 44 -24.98 -16.32 -11.70
C GLU A 44 -25.22 -14.86 -12.13
N PRO A 45 -24.68 -14.41 -13.28
CA PRO A 45 -24.95 -13.09 -13.81
C PRO A 45 -26.45 -12.88 -14.08
N ILE A 46 -26.99 -11.76 -13.59
CA ILE A 46 -28.33 -11.32 -14.02
C ILE A 46 -28.21 -10.67 -15.40
N MET A 47 -29.31 -10.61 -16.15
CA MET A 47 -29.32 -9.99 -17.47
C MET A 47 -29.93 -8.59 -17.40
N ALA A 48 -29.47 -7.68 -18.25
CA ALA A 48 -30.01 -6.34 -18.40
C ALA A 48 -30.25 -5.99 -19.88
N ARG A 49 -31.29 -5.22 -20.16
CA ARG A 49 -31.54 -4.62 -21.48
C ARG A 49 -30.98 -3.21 -21.50
N VAL A 50 -30.20 -2.88 -22.54
CA VAL A 50 -29.44 -1.63 -22.63
C VAL A 50 -29.72 -0.90 -23.94
N GLY A 51 -29.87 0.41 -23.84
CA GLY A 51 -30.04 1.31 -24.98
C GLY A 51 -31.42 1.21 -25.65
N ALA A 52 -31.61 2.01 -26.70
CA ALA A 52 -32.90 2.09 -27.39
C ALA A 52 -33.29 0.79 -28.14
N ALA A 53 -32.31 -0.06 -28.44
CA ALA A 53 -32.49 -1.34 -29.11
C ALA A 53 -32.75 -2.52 -28.14
N ASP A 54 -32.80 -2.27 -26.81
CA ASP A 54 -33.00 -3.30 -25.78
C ASP A 54 -32.01 -4.48 -25.90
N VAL A 55 -30.74 -4.18 -26.19
CA VAL A 55 -29.70 -5.21 -26.33
C VAL A 55 -29.53 -5.93 -24.99
N LEU A 56 -29.61 -7.25 -25.01
CA LEU A 56 -29.51 -8.07 -23.82
C LEU A 56 -28.04 -8.36 -23.50
N LEU A 57 -27.59 -7.91 -22.33
CA LEU A 57 -26.21 -8.07 -21.85
C LEU A 57 -26.18 -8.59 -20.41
N PRO A 58 -25.16 -9.36 -20.02
CA PRO A 58 -24.91 -9.67 -18.61
C PRO A 58 -24.68 -8.38 -17.81
N ALA A 59 -25.28 -8.27 -16.63
CA ALA A 59 -25.10 -7.13 -15.74
C ALA A 59 -23.69 -7.04 -15.18
N THR A 60 -22.88 -8.11 -15.23
CA THR A 60 -21.45 -8.07 -14.89
C THR A 60 -20.66 -7.10 -15.77
N SER A 61 -21.13 -6.81 -16.98
CA SER A 61 -20.53 -5.81 -17.86
C SER A 61 -20.92 -4.37 -17.49
N LEU A 62 -22.07 -4.20 -16.82
CA LEU A 62 -22.70 -2.90 -16.54
C LEU A 62 -23.47 -2.94 -15.20
N PRO A 63 -22.79 -3.22 -14.07
CA PRO A 63 -23.44 -3.25 -12.77
C PRO A 63 -23.93 -1.86 -12.37
N CYS A 64 -24.88 -1.80 -11.42
CA CYS A 64 -25.47 -0.53 -10.96
C CYS A 64 -24.40 0.45 -10.45
N ALA A 65 -23.40 -0.06 -9.74
CA ALA A 65 -22.31 0.72 -9.16
C ALA A 65 -21.44 1.45 -10.21
N ASN A 66 -21.41 1.02 -11.48
CA ASN A 66 -20.62 1.72 -12.51
C ASN A 66 -21.17 3.14 -12.77
N CYS A 67 -22.50 3.30 -12.79
CA CYS A 67 -23.14 4.60 -13.00
C CYS A 67 -23.42 5.30 -11.66
N HIS A 68 -23.84 4.55 -10.64
CA HIS A 68 -24.28 5.14 -9.38
C HIS A 68 -23.15 5.27 -8.34
N GLY A 69 -21.97 4.70 -8.59
CA GLY A 69 -20.86 4.62 -7.63
C GLY A 69 -21.11 3.56 -6.55
N ALA A 70 -20.06 3.06 -5.91
CA ALA A 70 -20.19 2.14 -4.77
C ALA A 70 -20.95 2.78 -3.59
N ASP A 71 -20.88 4.11 -3.46
CA ASP A 71 -21.54 4.94 -2.46
C ASP A 71 -22.97 5.38 -2.84
N GLY A 72 -23.42 5.05 -4.06
CA GLY A 72 -24.74 5.44 -4.54
C GLY A 72 -24.93 6.92 -4.84
N LEU A 73 -23.87 7.74 -4.88
CA LEU A 73 -24.01 9.19 -5.08
C LEU A 73 -24.23 9.61 -6.54
N GLY A 74 -24.07 8.70 -7.49
CA GLY A 74 -24.09 9.01 -8.91
C GLY A 74 -22.73 9.48 -9.42
N ARG A 75 -22.37 9.04 -10.63
CA ARG A 75 -21.16 9.45 -11.36
C ARG A 75 -21.57 10.03 -12.71
N PRO A 76 -21.56 11.37 -12.88
CA PRO A 76 -21.87 12.01 -14.16
C PRO A 76 -20.86 11.63 -15.25
N GLU A 77 -21.33 11.14 -16.38
CA GLU A 77 -20.49 10.78 -17.53
C GLU A 77 -21.27 10.93 -18.84
N GLY A 78 -20.61 11.42 -19.91
CA GLY A 78 -21.20 11.43 -21.25
C GLY A 78 -22.52 12.20 -21.39
N GLY A 79 -22.77 13.19 -20.51
CA GLY A 79 -24.03 13.93 -20.45
C GLY A 79 -25.14 13.26 -19.62
N VAL A 80 -24.93 12.02 -19.15
CA VAL A 80 -25.80 11.32 -18.21
C VAL A 80 -25.45 11.72 -16.79
N ARG A 81 -26.46 11.98 -15.96
CA ARG A 81 -26.31 12.28 -14.53
C ARG A 81 -27.15 11.29 -13.71
N PRO A 82 -26.57 10.14 -13.33
CA PRO A 82 -27.25 9.17 -12.49
C PRO A 82 -27.64 9.82 -11.15
N PRO A 83 -28.88 9.65 -10.66
CA PRO A 83 -29.30 10.21 -9.38
C PRO A 83 -28.63 9.50 -8.19
N GLU A 84 -28.58 10.20 -7.06
CA GLU A 84 -28.25 9.62 -5.76
C GLU A 84 -29.29 8.57 -5.36
N LEU A 85 -28.83 7.41 -4.89
CA LEU A 85 -29.65 6.25 -4.53
C LEU A 85 -29.90 6.10 -3.03
N ASN A 86 -29.56 7.10 -2.22
CA ASN A 86 -29.83 7.09 -0.78
C ASN A 86 -31.33 6.89 -0.53
N TRP A 87 -31.68 5.84 0.22
CA TRP A 87 -33.08 5.48 0.47
C TRP A 87 -33.88 6.59 1.16
N SER A 88 -33.28 7.32 2.09
CA SER A 88 -33.93 8.46 2.75
C SER A 88 -34.29 9.56 1.75
N ARG A 89 -33.49 9.74 0.69
CA ARG A 89 -33.80 10.66 -0.40
C ARG A 89 -34.82 10.11 -1.39
N LEU A 90 -34.71 8.84 -1.78
CA LEU A 90 -35.65 8.19 -2.69
C LEU A 90 -37.08 8.17 -2.11
N THR A 91 -37.20 8.01 -0.79
CA THR A 91 -38.50 7.97 -0.09
C THR A 91 -38.99 9.34 0.38
N SER A 92 -38.17 10.40 0.25
CA SER A 92 -38.57 11.75 0.64
C SER A 92 -39.51 12.38 -0.38
N ILE A 93 -40.55 13.04 0.11
CA ILE A 93 -41.41 13.95 -0.66
C ILE A 93 -40.81 15.37 -0.74
N HIS A 94 -39.85 15.69 0.13
CA HIS A 94 -39.18 16.99 0.22
C HIS A 94 -37.82 16.93 -0.50
N GLY A 95 -37.58 17.85 -1.43
CA GLY A 95 -36.27 17.99 -2.08
C GLY A 95 -36.15 17.45 -3.51
N GLN A 96 -37.13 16.69 -4.01
CA GLN A 96 -37.28 16.45 -5.45
C GLN A 96 -37.94 17.69 -6.09
N GLN A 97 -37.24 18.83 -6.03
CA GLN A 97 -37.70 20.06 -6.68
C GLN A 97 -37.92 19.79 -8.17
N GLN A 98 -38.98 20.38 -8.70
CA GLN A 98 -39.45 20.28 -10.08
C GLN A 98 -38.46 20.94 -11.07
N ILE A 99 -37.25 20.41 -11.21
CA ILE A 99 -36.19 20.94 -12.10
C ILE A 99 -36.70 21.07 -13.55
N ASN A 100 -37.71 20.28 -13.92
CA ASN A 100 -38.32 20.24 -15.25
C ASN A 100 -39.87 20.28 -15.23
N GLY A 101 -40.49 20.73 -14.13
CA GLY A 101 -41.96 20.75 -14.00
C GLY A 101 -42.64 19.38 -13.85
N ARG A 102 -41.88 18.28 -13.72
CA ARG A 102 -42.44 16.93 -13.49
C ARG A 102 -42.61 16.65 -12.01
N ASN A 103 -43.63 15.86 -11.69
CA ASN A 103 -43.87 15.37 -10.34
C ASN A 103 -43.12 14.04 -10.14
N TYR A 104 -42.42 13.93 -9.02
CA TYR A 104 -41.69 12.73 -8.62
C TYR A 104 -42.18 12.28 -7.24
N PRO A 105 -43.22 11.44 -7.19
CA PRO A 105 -43.68 10.84 -5.94
C PRO A 105 -42.56 10.05 -5.25
N ALA A 106 -42.66 9.94 -3.93
CA ALA A 106 -41.75 9.11 -3.14
C ALA A 106 -41.72 7.67 -3.63
N TYR A 107 -40.54 7.07 -3.64
CA TYR A 107 -40.38 5.66 -3.98
C TYR A 107 -40.94 4.75 -2.88
N THR A 108 -41.70 3.75 -3.29
CA THR A 108 -42.00 2.52 -2.55
C THR A 108 -41.18 1.36 -3.10
N ASP A 109 -41.08 0.25 -2.36
CA ASP A 109 -40.45 -0.99 -2.83
C ASP A 109 -40.99 -1.45 -4.20
N SER A 110 -42.32 -1.34 -4.42
CA SER A 110 -42.95 -1.71 -5.70
C SER A 110 -42.61 -0.75 -6.83
N SER A 111 -42.56 0.55 -6.57
CA SER A 111 -42.15 1.55 -7.57
C SER A 111 -40.65 1.48 -7.88
N LEU A 112 -39.82 1.10 -6.90
CA LEU A 112 -38.40 0.86 -7.09
C LEU A 112 -38.18 -0.37 -7.99
N ALA A 113 -38.88 -1.47 -7.72
CA ALA A 113 -38.84 -2.64 -8.60
C ALA A 113 -39.25 -2.31 -10.04
N ARG A 114 -40.33 -1.52 -10.19
CA ARG A 114 -40.80 -1.05 -11.49
C ARG A 114 -39.77 -0.17 -12.21
N VAL A 115 -39.09 0.73 -11.51
CA VAL A 115 -38.10 1.60 -12.14
C VAL A 115 -36.88 0.82 -12.62
N ILE A 116 -36.42 -0.16 -11.84
CA ILE A 116 -35.24 -0.98 -12.16
C ILE A 116 -35.52 -1.92 -13.34
N GLN A 117 -36.70 -2.53 -13.38
CA GLN A 117 -37.04 -3.53 -14.40
C GLN A 117 -37.66 -2.94 -15.67
N GLN A 118 -38.33 -1.78 -15.57
CA GLN A 118 -39.11 -1.20 -16.67
C GLN A 118 -38.71 0.24 -17.02
N GLY A 119 -37.89 0.90 -16.20
CA GLY A 119 -37.46 2.26 -16.46
C GLY A 119 -38.54 3.30 -16.25
N ARG A 120 -39.50 3.03 -15.36
CA ARG A 120 -40.60 3.94 -15.08
C ARG A 120 -40.58 4.34 -13.61
N ASP A 121 -40.45 5.64 -13.35
CA ASP A 121 -40.41 6.21 -12.01
C ASP A 121 -41.80 6.17 -11.33
N PRO A 122 -41.93 6.58 -10.06
CA PRO A 122 -43.21 6.61 -9.34
C PRO A 122 -44.30 7.45 -10.04
N GLY A 123 -43.93 8.51 -10.74
CA GLY A 123 -44.81 9.37 -11.55
C GLY A 123 -45.14 8.81 -12.93
N ASN A 124 -44.67 7.60 -13.25
CA ASN A 124 -44.81 6.92 -14.54
C ASN A 124 -44.03 7.58 -15.69
N ASN A 125 -43.07 8.46 -15.39
CA ASN A 125 -42.16 9.01 -16.40
C ASN A 125 -41.15 7.94 -16.81
N ARG A 126 -40.77 7.92 -18.09
CA ARG A 126 -39.67 7.07 -18.57
C ARG A 126 -38.33 7.67 -18.17
N LEU A 127 -37.45 6.82 -17.67
CA LEU A 127 -36.05 7.16 -17.42
C LEU A 127 -35.26 7.19 -18.73
N ASP A 128 -34.08 7.82 -18.66
CA ASP A 128 -33.12 7.83 -19.76
C ASP A 128 -32.81 6.39 -20.23
N PRO A 129 -32.75 6.12 -21.55
CA PRO A 129 -32.43 4.80 -22.10
C PRO A 129 -31.02 4.31 -21.75
N SER A 130 -30.12 5.20 -21.33
CA SER A 130 -28.79 4.82 -20.81
C SER A 130 -28.87 3.99 -19.53
N MET A 131 -29.91 4.16 -18.70
CA MET A 131 -30.08 3.34 -17.51
C MET A 131 -30.59 1.95 -17.92
N PRO A 132 -29.84 0.86 -17.65
CA PRO A 132 -30.25 -0.49 -18.01
C PRO A 132 -31.54 -0.92 -17.33
N ARG A 133 -32.24 -1.87 -17.96
CA ARG A 133 -33.44 -2.53 -17.41
C ARG A 133 -33.09 -3.94 -16.99
N PHE A 134 -33.01 -4.17 -15.68
CA PHE A 134 -32.51 -5.43 -15.13
C PHE A 134 -33.63 -6.47 -15.06
N LEU A 135 -33.33 -7.69 -15.51
CA LEU A 135 -34.20 -8.85 -15.41
C LEU A 135 -33.93 -9.55 -14.08
N LEU A 136 -34.77 -9.26 -13.10
CA LEU A 136 -34.60 -9.72 -11.72
C LEU A 136 -35.65 -10.76 -11.34
N SER A 137 -35.22 -11.81 -10.63
CA SER A 137 -36.16 -12.65 -9.91
C SER A 137 -36.79 -11.87 -8.74
N MET A 138 -37.92 -12.35 -8.21
CA MET A 138 -38.53 -11.76 -7.00
C MET A 138 -37.60 -11.84 -5.78
N LYS A 139 -36.66 -12.78 -5.75
CA LYS A 139 -35.66 -12.87 -4.68
C LYS A 139 -34.58 -11.80 -4.87
N ASP A 140 -34.02 -11.69 -6.07
CA ASP A 140 -32.98 -10.71 -6.38
C ASP A 140 -33.47 -9.27 -6.23
N GLN A 141 -34.72 -8.99 -6.62
CA GLN A 141 -35.35 -7.69 -6.40
C GLN A 141 -35.42 -7.33 -4.91
N ARG A 142 -35.78 -8.29 -4.05
CA ARG A 142 -35.84 -8.08 -2.60
C ARG A 142 -34.46 -7.85 -2.02
N ASN A 143 -33.49 -8.67 -2.39
CA ASN A 143 -32.09 -8.52 -1.98
C ASN A 143 -31.54 -7.14 -2.36
N LEU A 144 -31.71 -6.73 -3.63
CA LEU A 144 -31.27 -5.41 -4.08
C LEU A 144 -31.97 -4.28 -3.32
N THR A 145 -33.28 -4.40 -3.07
CA THR A 145 -34.03 -3.39 -2.31
C THR A 145 -33.55 -3.31 -0.86
N ALA A 146 -33.26 -4.44 -0.22
CA ALA A 146 -32.69 -4.50 1.12
C ALA A 146 -31.33 -3.78 1.17
N TYR A 147 -30.46 -4.06 0.20
CA TYR A 147 -29.17 -3.37 0.13
C TYR A 147 -29.29 -1.87 -0.17
N LEU A 148 -30.15 -1.44 -1.09
CA LEU A 148 -30.34 -0.01 -1.37
C LEU A 148 -30.82 0.79 -0.15
N LYS A 149 -31.56 0.14 0.77
CA LYS A 149 -31.94 0.72 2.06
C LYS A 149 -30.75 0.92 3.00
N ARG A 150 -29.70 0.12 2.83
CA ARG A 150 -28.48 0.13 3.64
C ARG A 150 -27.29 0.84 2.97
N LEU A 151 -27.34 1.07 1.67
CA LEU A 151 -26.25 1.55 0.81
C LEU A 151 -25.49 2.77 1.37
N ALA A 152 -26.21 3.76 1.89
CA ALA A 152 -25.61 5.00 2.39
C ALA A 152 -24.80 4.80 3.69
N ASP A 153 -25.06 3.72 4.41
CA ASP A 153 -24.46 3.41 5.72
C ASP A 153 -23.52 2.19 5.67
N ASP A 154 -23.43 1.52 4.53
CA ASP A 154 -22.50 0.41 4.29
C ASP A 154 -21.10 0.96 4.04
N ARG A 155 -20.35 1.14 5.13
CA ARG A 155 -18.95 1.58 5.11
C ARG A 155 -18.01 0.39 4.96
N ASP A 156 -16.81 0.65 4.46
CA ASP A 156 -15.77 -0.36 4.45
C ASP A 156 -15.42 -0.81 5.88
N PRO A 157 -15.07 -2.10 6.06
CA PRO A 157 -14.63 -2.61 7.35
C PRO A 157 -13.48 -1.75 7.90
N GLY A 158 -13.53 -1.47 9.21
CA GLY A 158 -12.53 -0.66 9.90
C GLY A 158 -12.70 0.85 9.74
N LEU A 159 -13.79 1.32 9.11
CA LEU A 159 -14.14 2.73 9.02
C LEU A 159 -15.54 2.97 9.57
N ASP A 160 -15.64 3.71 10.67
CA ASP A 160 -16.92 4.16 11.22
C ASP A 160 -16.92 5.69 11.43
N ASP A 161 -17.94 6.24 12.08
CA ASP A 161 -18.08 7.69 12.28
C ASP A 161 -17.03 8.28 13.24
N GLN A 162 -16.43 7.45 14.10
CA GLN A 162 -15.52 7.83 15.18
C GLN A 162 -14.15 7.20 15.06
N THR A 163 -14.00 6.07 14.36
CA THR A 163 -12.76 5.30 14.32
C THR A 163 -12.34 4.91 12.90
N LEU A 164 -11.02 4.78 12.74
CA LEU A 164 -10.35 4.32 11.54
C LEU A 164 -9.30 3.29 11.94
N HIS A 165 -9.56 2.03 11.63
CA HIS A 165 -8.78 0.88 12.09
C HIS A 165 -7.77 0.46 11.03
N LEU A 166 -6.51 0.51 11.41
CA LEU A 166 -5.35 0.13 10.61
C LEU A 166 -4.78 -1.20 11.11
N GLY A 167 -4.23 -1.98 10.20
CA GLY A 167 -3.50 -3.21 10.50
C GLY A 167 -2.05 -3.13 10.08
N THR A 168 -1.19 -3.92 10.72
CA THR A 168 0.18 -4.15 10.25
C THR A 168 0.68 -5.51 10.72
N LEU A 169 1.54 -6.13 9.92
CA LEU A 169 2.21 -7.39 10.22
C LEU A 169 3.66 -7.08 10.58
N LEU A 170 4.07 -7.30 11.82
CA LEU A 170 5.42 -6.99 12.28
C LEU A 170 5.98 -8.16 13.08
N PRO A 171 7.16 -8.70 12.72
CA PRO A 171 7.77 -9.82 13.44
C PRO A 171 8.08 -9.39 14.87
N SER A 172 7.62 -10.15 15.87
CA SER A 172 7.97 -9.88 17.28
C SER A 172 9.16 -10.72 17.76
N GLN A 173 9.56 -11.72 16.98
CA GLN A 173 10.62 -12.67 17.28
C GLN A 173 11.45 -12.96 16.03
N GLY A 174 12.61 -13.60 16.24
CA GLY A 174 13.51 -13.98 15.16
C GLY A 174 14.40 -12.83 14.66
N PRO A 175 15.07 -13.02 13.51
CA PRO A 175 16.09 -12.10 13.02
C PRO A 175 15.61 -10.68 12.70
N LEU A 176 14.29 -10.49 12.48
CA LEU A 176 13.68 -9.20 12.10
C LEU A 176 12.92 -8.54 13.26
N ALA A 177 13.08 -9.02 14.50
CA ALA A 177 12.32 -8.52 15.65
C ALA A 177 12.65 -7.06 15.99
N GLU A 178 13.91 -6.64 15.81
CA GLU A 178 14.34 -5.26 16.11
C GLU A 178 13.77 -4.26 15.08
N GLU A 179 13.74 -4.66 13.81
CA GLU A 179 13.10 -3.94 12.72
C GLU A 179 11.59 -3.84 12.95
N GLY A 180 10.94 -4.94 13.31
CA GLY A 180 9.52 -4.99 13.68
C GLY A 180 9.19 -4.04 14.83
N ALA A 181 9.99 -4.06 15.90
CA ALA A 181 9.84 -3.14 17.03
C ALA A 181 10.05 -1.66 16.62
N THR A 182 11.03 -1.41 15.76
CA THR A 182 11.31 -0.06 15.24
C THR A 182 10.12 0.49 14.43
N ILE A 183 9.56 -0.32 13.53
CA ILE A 183 8.39 0.08 12.74
C ILE A 183 7.18 0.28 13.64
N ALA A 184 6.92 -0.63 14.59
CA ALA A 184 5.81 -0.53 15.54
C ALA A 184 5.85 0.79 16.33
N ALA A 185 7.02 1.17 16.83
CA ALA A 185 7.23 2.43 17.53
C ALA A 185 6.91 3.64 16.65
N VAL A 186 7.34 3.65 15.39
CA VAL A 186 7.04 4.75 14.45
C VAL A 186 5.55 4.84 14.14
N LEU A 187 4.88 3.71 13.89
CA LEU A 187 3.46 3.68 13.61
C LEU A 187 2.64 4.13 14.83
N ASN A 188 2.95 3.62 16.02
CA ASN A 188 2.29 4.02 17.27
C ASN A 188 2.46 5.51 17.57
N GLY A 189 3.68 6.04 17.40
CA GLY A 189 3.95 7.47 17.56
C GLY A 189 3.18 8.34 16.55
N SER A 190 3.08 7.88 15.30
CA SER A 190 2.32 8.56 14.25
C SER A 190 0.81 8.57 14.53
N VAL A 191 0.25 7.42 14.95
CA VAL A 191 -1.16 7.29 15.37
C VAL A 191 -1.45 8.22 16.54
N ALA A 192 -0.60 8.22 17.58
CA ALA A 192 -0.77 9.09 18.74
C ALA A 192 -0.77 10.58 18.34
N ARG A 193 0.17 10.99 17.48
CA ARG A 193 0.24 12.36 16.96
C ARG A 193 -1.01 12.76 16.17
N ILE A 194 -1.50 11.89 15.29
CA ILE A 194 -2.71 12.16 14.49
C ILE A 194 -3.94 12.27 15.40
N ASN A 195 -4.07 11.37 16.37
CA ASN A 195 -5.18 11.37 17.33
C ASN A 195 -5.18 12.61 18.22
N GLN A 196 -4.01 13.03 18.72
CA GLN A 196 -3.85 14.27 19.48
C GLN A 196 -4.21 15.52 18.66
N ALA A 197 -4.05 15.48 17.34
CA ALA A 197 -4.47 16.54 16.43
C ALA A 197 -5.97 16.50 16.06
N GLY A 198 -6.76 15.63 16.70
CA GLY A 198 -8.20 15.49 16.44
C GLY A 198 -8.57 14.38 15.47
N GLY A 199 -7.62 13.53 15.08
CA GLY A 199 -7.85 12.43 14.15
C GLY A 199 -7.97 12.88 12.69
N ILE A 200 -8.52 12.03 11.83
CA ILE A 200 -8.79 12.34 10.42
C ILE A 200 -10.30 12.49 10.22
N HIS A 201 -10.74 13.67 9.82
CA HIS A 201 -12.18 14.00 9.71
C HIS A 201 -12.98 13.76 11.00
N GLY A 202 -12.31 13.85 12.15
CA GLY A 202 -12.87 13.57 13.48
C GLY A 202 -12.74 12.13 13.94
N ARG A 203 -12.19 11.23 13.12
CA ARG A 203 -12.01 9.81 13.44
C ARG A 203 -10.66 9.54 14.08
N GLN A 204 -10.68 8.85 15.21
CA GLN A 204 -9.49 8.37 15.91
C GLN A 204 -8.93 7.13 15.20
N LEU A 205 -7.62 7.09 15.03
CA LEU A 205 -6.91 5.96 14.45
C LEU A 205 -6.71 4.90 15.54
N ARG A 206 -7.03 3.65 15.19
CA ARG A 206 -6.67 2.45 15.94
C ARG A 206 -5.69 1.65 15.10
N LEU A 207 -4.65 1.08 15.70
CA LEU A 207 -3.69 0.21 15.02
C LEU A 207 -3.70 -1.17 15.70
N THR A 208 -3.90 -2.23 14.93
CA THR A 208 -3.62 -3.60 15.36
C THR A 208 -2.31 -4.06 14.73
N VAL A 209 -1.37 -4.48 15.57
CA VAL A 209 -0.12 -5.13 15.16
C VAL A 209 -0.28 -6.62 15.35
N ALA A 210 -0.14 -7.41 14.28
CA ALA A 210 -0.12 -8.87 14.33
C ALA A 210 1.29 -9.38 14.02
N ASP A 211 1.71 -10.44 14.73
CA ASP A 211 2.95 -11.13 14.42
C ASP A 211 2.70 -12.12 13.27
N PRO A 212 3.40 -12.02 12.13
CA PRO A 212 3.29 -12.99 11.05
C PRO A 212 3.84 -14.39 11.40
N GLY A 213 4.59 -14.54 12.50
CA GLY A 213 5.22 -15.80 12.86
C GLY A 213 6.41 -16.17 11.97
N PRO A 214 6.98 -17.37 12.15
CA PRO A 214 8.24 -17.76 11.51
C PRO A 214 8.08 -18.25 10.08
N ASP A 215 6.86 -18.60 9.65
CA ASP A 215 6.60 -19.23 8.37
C ASP A 215 5.41 -18.61 7.63
N ARG A 216 5.25 -19.04 6.38
CA ARG A 216 4.21 -18.55 5.48
C ARG A 216 2.80 -18.87 5.97
N ALA A 217 2.57 -20.06 6.54
CA ALA A 217 1.24 -20.46 6.97
C ALA A 217 0.79 -19.61 8.17
N SER A 218 1.68 -19.37 9.14
CA SER A 218 1.41 -18.43 10.23
C SER A 218 1.17 -17.01 9.73
N ALA A 219 1.91 -16.58 8.70
CA ALA A 219 1.79 -15.24 8.16
C ALA A 219 0.46 -15.04 7.41
N GLU A 220 0.03 -16.05 6.64
CA GLU A 220 -1.27 -16.07 5.96
C GLU A 220 -2.42 -16.03 6.97
N GLN A 221 -2.30 -16.77 8.08
CA GLN A 221 -3.29 -16.73 9.16
C GLN A 221 -3.34 -15.36 9.86
N ALA A 222 -2.20 -14.74 10.12
CA ALA A 222 -2.13 -13.41 10.71
C ALA A 222 -2.75 -12.34 9.79
N LEU A 223 -2.46 -12.41 8.49
CA LEU A 223 -3.08 -11.54 7.49
C LEU A 223 -4.59 -11.75 7.43
N GLN A 224 -5.04 -13.00 7.40
CA GLN A 224 -6.45 -13.37 7.40
C GLN A 224 -7.17 -12.79 8.62
N ARG A 225 -6.58 -12.94 9.81
CA ARG A 225 -7.12 -12.37 11.04
C ARG A 225 -7.26 -10.85 10.97
N LEU A 226 -6.26 -10.14 10.43
CA LEU A 226 -6.36 -8.68 10.27
C LEU A 226 -7.50 -8.28 9.33
N ILE A 227 -7.69 -9.01 8.22
CA ILE A 227 -8.70 -8.68 7.20
C ILE A 227 -10.10 -9.08 7.65
N GLU A 228 -10.29 -10.28 8.19
CA GLU A 228 -11.61 -10.86 8.44
C GLU A 228 -12.11 -10.69 9.87
N GLU A 229 -11.24 -10.85 10.87
CA GLU A 229 -11.64 -10.78 12.29
C GLU A 229 -11.50 -9.36 12.85
N GLU A 230 -10.32 -8.76 12.68
CA GLU A 230 -10.05 -7.39 13.12
C GLU A 230 -10.64 -6.36 12.16
N GLN A 231 -11.00 -6.78 10.94
CA GLN A 231 -11.69 -5.95 9.95
C GLN A 231 -10.99 -4.61 9.68
N VAL A 232 -9.67 -4.63 9.48
CA VAL A 232 -8.91 -3.40 9.27
C VAL A 232 -9.28 -2.71 7.96
N PHE A 233 -9.29 -1.39 7.95
CA PHE A 233 -9.57 -0.58 6.76
C PHE A 233 -8.41 -0.61 5.76
N ALA A 234 -7.18 -0.54 6.24
CA ALA A 234 -5.97 -0.55 5.43
C ALA A 234 -4.81 -1.22 6.19
N LEU A 235 -3.84 -1.75 5.45
CA LEU A 235 -2.56 -2.19 6.00
C LEU A 235 -1.52 -1.07 5.86
N ILE A 236 -0.72 -0.85 6.90
CA ILE A 236 0.32 0.19 6.90
C ILE A 236 1.66 -0.41 7.32
N ALA A 237 2.70 -0.19 6.50
CA ALA A 237 4.07 -0.57 6.82
C ALA A 237 4.29 -2.03 7.29
N PRO A 238 3.63 -3.05 6.71
CA PRO A 238 3.90 -4.43 7.11
C PRO A 238 5.33 -4.83 6.75
N LEU A 239 5.96 -5.61 7.61
CA LEU A 239 7.22 -6.31 7.40
C LEU A 239 6.94 -7.82 7.48
N ALA A 240 6.54 -8.44 6.37
CA ALA A 240 6.23 -9.86 6.32
C ALA A 240 6.80 -10.51 5.05
N PRO A 241 8.13 -10.72 4.96
CA PRO A 241 8.76 -11.26 3.76
C PRO A 241 8.18 -12.59 3.28
N ALA A 242 7.66 -13.41 4.21
CA ALA A 242 7.01 -14.69 3.91
C ALA A 242 5.73 -14.57 3.06
N LEU A 243 5.20 -13.36 2.85
CA LEU A 243 4.00 -13.07 2.06
C LEU A 243 4.26 -12.19 0.82
N ASP A 244 5.52 -11.86 0.50
CA ASP A 244 5.83 -10.88 -0.57
C ASP A 244 5.21 -11.26 -1.93
N SER A 245 5.04 -12.55 -2.22
CA SER A 245 4.40 -13.05 -3.46
C SER A 245 2.87 -13.21 -3.38
N GLU A 246 2.29 -13.13 -2.18
CA GLU A 246 0.87 -13.44 -1.91
C GLU A 246 0.05 -12.20 -1.58
N LEU A 247 0.71 -11.13 -1.12
CA LEU A 247 0.02 -9.91 -0.70
C LEU A 247 -0.82 -9.32 -1.84
N ALA A 248 -0.27 -9.18 -3.05
CA ALA A 248 -0.98 -8.60 -4.19
C ALA A 248 -2.33 -9.29 -4.47
N PRO A 249 -2.40 -10.60 -4.77
CA PRO A 249 -3.67 -11.25 -5.07
C PRO A 249 -4.65 -11.25 -3.88
N ARG A 250 -4.15 -11.36 -2.63
CA ARG A 250 -5.02 -11.38 -1.44
C ARG A 250 -5.61 -10.01 -1.13
N LEU A 251 -4.86 -8.93 -1.32
CA LEU A 251 -5.33 -7.57 -1.14
C LEU A 251 -6.27 -7.13 -2.25
N GLU A 252 -6.03 -7.55 -3.50
CA GLU A 252 -6.96 -7.35 -4.59
C GLU A 252 -8.29 -8.05 -4.35
N GLN A 253 -8.26 -9.30 -3.89
CA GLN A 253 -9.46 -10.07 -3.57
C GLN A 253 -10.27 -9.45 -2.44
N SER A 254 -9.61 -8.94 -1.39
CA SER A 254 -10.28 -8.32 -0.23
C SER A 254 -10.57 -6.83 -0.40
N GLY A 255 -10.00 -6.20 -1.43
CA GLY A 255 -10.04 -4.76 -1.68
C GLY A 255 -9.32 -3.92 -0.62
N VAL A 256 -8.48 -4.51 0.23
CA VAL A 256 -7.77 -3.81 1.32
C VAL A 256 -6.53 -3.11 0.77
N PRO A 257 -6.43 -1.76 0.85
CA PRO A 257 -5.23 -1.05 0.43
C PRO A 257 -4.09 -1.27 1.43
N LEU A 258 -2.87 -1.35 0.89
CA LEU A 258 -1.62 -1.40 1.65
C LEU A 258 -0.77 -0.19 1.29
N ILE A 259 -0.35 0.57 2.31
CA ILE A 259 0.53 1.73 2.15
C ILE A 259 1.91 1.44 2.76
N GLY A 260 2.87 1.30 1.85
CA GLY A 260 4.29 1.09 2.01
C GLY A 260 4.67 -0.23 2.63
N ALA A 261 4.77 -1.32 1.87
CA ALA A 261 5.34 -2.55 2.40
C ALA A 261 6.82 -2.33 2.73
N MET A 262 7.25 -2.79 3.90
CA MET A 262 8.65 -2.73 4.31
C MET A 262 9.45 -3.89 3.70
N SER A 263 9.18 -4.24 2.43
CA SER A 263 9.91 -5.28 1.71
C SER A 263 11.31 -4.77 1.34
N LEU A 264 12.32 -5.60 1.60
CA LEU A 264 13.71 -5.31 1.25
C LEU A 264 13.98 -5.38 -0.26
N LEU A 265 13.12 -6.05 -1.02
CA LEU A 265 13.21 -6.18 -2.48
C LEU A 265 12.39 -5.13 -3.22
N GLY A 266 11.38 -4.54 -2.57
CA GLY A 266 10.31 -3.78 -3.21
C GLY A 266 9.20 -4.71 -3.72
N PRO A 267 8.21 -4.17 -4.46
CA PRO A 267 7.04 -4.95 -4.86
C PRO A 267 7.45 -6.05 -5.86
N VAL A 268 7.24 -7.30 -5.45
CA VAL A 268 7.48 -8.48 -6.31
C VAL A 268 6.40 -8.58 -7.41
N GLN A 269 5.18 -8.12 -7.12
CA GLN A 269 4.06 -8.07 -8.05
C GLN A 269 3.39 -6.70 -7.98
N ALA A 270 3.04 -6.14 -9.14
CA ALA A 270 2.25 -4.92 -9.21
C ALA A 270 0.82 -5.21 -8.75
N SER A 271 0.25 -4.31 -7.93
CA SER A 271 -1.13 -4.40 -7.48
C SER A 271 -1.76 -3.01 -7.42
N PRO A 272 -3.05 -2.84 -7.79
CA PRO A 272 -3.74 -1.58 -7.60
C PRO A 272 -3.91 -1.19 -6.13
N GLN A 273 -3.79 -2.15 -5.21
CA GLN A 273 -4.00 -1.94 -3.78
C GLN A 273 -2.72 -1.55 -3.02
N ILE A 274 -1.54 -1.73 -3.61
CA ILE A 274 -0.26 -1.55 -2.92
C ILE A 274 0.39 -0.24 -3.38
N PHE A 275 0.68 0.66 -2.44
CA PHE A 275 1.33 1.94 -2.70
C PHE A 275 2.62 2.06 -1.92
N GLU A 276 3.76 2.05 -2.61
CA GLU A 276 5.07 2.10 -1.99
C GLU A 276 5.65 3.52 -1.99
N PRO A 277 5.95 4.14 -0.83
CA PRO A 277 6.59 5.45 -0.80
C PRO A 277 8.03 5.40 -1.32
N LEU A 278 8.75 4.33 -1.01
CA LEU A 278 10.19 4.19 -1.28
C LEU A 278 10.44 3.32 -2.54
N PRO A 279 11.61 3.47 -3.20
CA PRO A 279 11.94 2.67 -4.38
C PRO A 279 12.27 1.23 -3.99
N GLY A 280 11.98 0.28 -4.88
CA GLY A 280 12.41 -1.11 -4.75
C GLY A 280 13.91 -1.29 -4.96
N LEU A 281 14.40 -2.51 -4.76
CA LEU A 281 15.79 -2.88 -4.98
C LEU A 281 16.17 -2.71 -6.47
N ARG A 282 15.26 -3.04 -7.38
CA ARG A 282 15.43 -2.89 -8.83
C ARG A 282 15.79 -1.44 -9.19
N GLU A 283 14.97 -0.48 -8.76
CA GLU A 283 15.14 0.94 -9.09
C GLU A 283 16.47 1.47 -8.55
N GLN A 284 16.86 1.04 -7.34
CA GLN A 284 18.10 1.42 -6.70
C GLN A 284 19.34 0.85 -7.41
N LEU A 285 19.31 -0.42 -7.81
CA LEU A 285 20.41 -1.06 -8.54
C LEU A 285 20.58 -0.49 -9.95
N ILE A 286 19.46 -0.16 -10.62
CA ILE A 286 19.50 0.54 -11.91
C ILE A 286 20.12 1.92 -11.77
N ALA A 287 19.78 2.70 -10.73
CA ALA A 287 20.40 3.99 -10.48
C ALA A 287 21.92 3.90 -10.27
N LEU A 288 22.40 2.83 -9.60
CA LEU A 288 23.83 2.55 -9.47
C LEU A 288 24.48 2.20 -10.81
N ALA A 289 23.82 1.37 -11.62
CA ALA A 289 24.29 1.00 -12.94
C ALA A 289 24.42 2.21 -13.88
N ASP A 290 23.41 3.08 -13.88
CA ASP A 290 23.42 4.37 -14.62
C ASP A 290 24.60 5.24 -14.21
N TYR A 291 24.79 5.42 -12.90
CA TYR A 291 25.90 6.21 -12.38
C TYR A 291 27.26 5.62 -12.76
N ALA A 292 27.42 4.31 -12.60
CA ALA A 292 28.66 3.61 -12.91
C ALA A 292 29.00 3.70 -14.40
N THR A 293 28.00 3.58 -15.26
CA THR A 293 28.10 3.75 -16.72
C THR A 293 28.58 5.16 -17.07
N ALA A 294 27.95 6.19 -16.49
CA ALA A 294 28.27 7.58 -16.77
C ALA A 294 29.64 8.02 -16.20
N SER A 295 30.05 7.47 -15.05
CA SER A 295 31.10 8.09 -14.22
C SER A 295 32.34 7.23 -14.01
N LEU A 296 32.26 5.90 -14.08
CA LEU A 296 33.33 5.00 -13.60
C LEU A 296 34.10 4.26 -14.71
N ARG A 297 33.72 4.41 -15.99
CA ARG A 297 34.35 3.71 -17.14
C ARG A 297 34.51 2.20 -16.88
N VAL A 298 33.40 1.54 -16.55
CA VAL A 298 33.35 0.13 -16.13
C VAL A 298 32.75 -0.83 -17.17
N LEU A 299 32.08 -0.32 -18.20
CA LEU A 299 31.30 -1.10 -19.18
C LEU A 299 32.03 -2.31 -19.80
N GLN A 300 33.33 -2.17 -20.03
CA GLN A 300 34.15 -3.14 -20.79
C GLN A 300 34.81 -4.22 -19.91
N GLY A 301 34.68 -4.11 -18.58
CA GLY A 301 35.31 -5.03 -17.63
C GLY A 301 34.38 -6.17 -17.21
N PRO A 302 34.91 -7.32 -16.78
CA PRO A 302 34.10 -8.40 -16.21
C PRO A 302 33.28 -7.88 -15.02
N THR A 303 31.99 -8.15 -15.05
CA THR A 303 31.03 -7.65 -14.05
C THR A 303 30.34 -8.82 -13.39
N LEU A 304 30.37 -8.86 -12.06
CA LEU A 304 29.70 -9.88 -11.27
C LEU A 304 28.43 -9.31 -10.66
N ILE A 305 27.34 -10.06 -10.73
CA ILE A 305 26.16 -9.88 -9.88
C ILE A 305 26.14 -11.06 -8.91
N ALA A 306 26.43 -10.78 -7.64
CA ALA A 306 26.43 -11.76 -6.56
C ALA A 306 25.11 -11.69 -5.80
N TYR A 307 24.43 -12.82 -5.66
CA TYR A 307 23.13 -12.91 -4.99
C TYR A 307 23.02 -14.20 -4.16
N PRO A 308 22.27 -14.24 -3.05
CA PRO A 308 22.03 -15.47 -2.30
C PRO A 308 21.27 -16.49 -3.16
N ASP A 309 21.42 -17.78 -2.92
CA ASP A 309 20.63 -18.83 -3.60
C ASP A 309 19.17 -18.85 -3.11
N ASP A 310 18.45 -17.79 -3.47
CA ASP A 310 17.04 -17.54 -3.18
C ASP A 310 16.30 -17.15 -4.48
N PRO A 311 15.09 -17.68 -4.75
CA PRO A 311 14.38 -17.41 -6.00
C PRO A 311 14.11 -15.93 -6.28
N ALA A 312 13.75 -15.14 -5.26
CA ALA A 312 13.42 -13.72 -5.44
C ALA A 312 14.69 -12.89 -5.72
N GLN A 313 15.79 -13.19 -5.01
CA GLN A 313 17.10 -12.59 -5.26
C GLN A 313 17.66 -12.97 -6.64
N MET A 314 17.47 -14.22 -7.07
CA MET A 314 17.85 -14.67 -8.40
C MET A 314 17.09 -13.89 -9.48
N LEU A 315 15.79 -13.67 -9.31
CA LEU A 315 14.99 -12.86 -10.24
C LEU A 315 15.48 -11.40 -10.29
N ALA A 316 15.80 -10.81 -9.14
CA ALA A 316 16.37 -9.47 -9.07
C ALA A 316 17.72 -9.38 -9.79
N ALA A 317 18.60 -10.37 -9.58
CA ALA A 317 19.90 -10.46 -10.26
C ALA A 317 19.76 -10.63 -11.78
N GLN A 318 18.83 -11.47 -12.25
CA GLN A 318 18.52 -11.66 -13.68
C GLN A 318 17.99 -10.37 -14.31
N THR A 319 17.12 -9.65 -13.61
CA THR A 319 16.56 -8.38 -14.07
C THR A 319 17.66 -7.32 -14.21
N LEU A 320 18.53 -7.19 -13.21
CA LEU A 320 19.69 -6.30 -13.30
C LEU A 320 20.64 -6.74 -14.43
N GLY A 321 20.91 -8.04 -14.55
CA GLY A 321 21.80 -8.58 -15.59
C GLY A 321 21.34 -8.24 -17.00
N ARG A 322 20.04 -8.42 -17.28
CA ARG A 322 19.42 -8.02 -18.55
C ARG A 322 19.57 -6.52 -18.79
N TYR A 323 19.25 -5.72 -17.78
CA TYR A 323 19.37 -4.26 -17.86
C TYR A 323 20.81 -3.83 -18.20
N LEU A 324 21.82 -4.36 -17.49
CA LEU A 324 23.23 -4.06 -17.76
C LEU A 324 23.62 -4.41 -19.20
N GLN A 325 23.23 -5.59 -19.69
CA GLN A 325 23.53 -6.04 -21.05
C GLN A 325 22.89 -5.13 -22.11
N GLU A 326 21.62 -4.77 -21.94
CA GLU A 326 20.91 -3.84 -22.83
C GLU A 326 21.55 -2.44 -22.86
N HIS A 327 22.25 -2.05 -21.79
CA HIS A 327 22.95 -0.77 -21.65
C HIS A 327 24.46 -0.87 -21.90
N GLY A 328 24.89 -1.92 -22.61
CA GLY A 328 26.26 -2.03 -23.15
C GLY A 328 27.32 -2.51 -22.17
N TRP A 329 26.93 -3.10 -21.03
CA TRP A 329 27.87 -3.81 -20.17
C TRP A 329 28.24 -5.17 -20.77
N GLU A 330 29.54 -5.44 -20.83
CA GLU A 330 30.08 -6.70 -21.34
C GLU A 330 30.44 -7.66 -20.20
N LYS A 331 30.46 -8.97 -20.50
CA LYS A 331 30.93 -10.02 -19.56
C LYS A 331 30.22 -9.97 -18.19
N VAL A 332 28.90 -9.74 -18.22
CA VAL A 332 28.04 -9.79 -17.03
C VAL A 332 27.84 -11.25 -16.64
N HIS A 333 28.21 -11.59 -15.40
CA HIS A 333 28.13 -12.93 -14.84
C HIS A 333 27.29 -12.90 -13.58
N LEU A 334 26.35 -13.84 -13.47
CA LEU A 334 25.48 -14.01 -12.33
C LEU A 334 26.01 -15.18 -11.51
N GLN A 335 26.18 -14.98 -10.20
CA GLN A 335 26.66 -16.03 -9.30
C GLN A 335 25.82 -16.06 -8.03
N ALA A 336 25.17 -17.19 -7.81
CA ALA A 336 24.60 -17.53 -6.51
C ALA A 336 25.73 -17.79 -5.50
N TYR A 337 25.56 -17.37 -4.25
CA TYR A 337 26.47 -17.69 -3.14
C TYR A 337 25.73 -18.16 -1.91
N ASP A 338 26.37 -19.05 -1.15
CA ASP A 338 26.02 -19.34 0.24
C ASP A 338 26.55 -18.21 1.14
N PRO A 339 25.68 -17.43 1.80
CA PRO A 339 26.09 -16.39 2.74
C PRO A 339 27.00 -16.89 3.87
N ALA A 340 26.95 -18.17 4.21
CA ALA A 340 27.71 -18.77 5.30
C ALA A 340 29.06 -19.39 4.88
N ALA A 341 29.28 -19.70 3.60
CA ALA A 341 30.36 -20.61 3.21
C ALA A 341 31.15 -20.22 1.94
N ASP A 342 30.61 -19.40 1.03
CA ASP A 342 31.18 -19.30 -0.31
C ASP A 342 32.21 -18.18 -0.50
N SER A 343 33.30 -18.53 -1.20
CA SER A 343 34.19 -17.57 -1.84
C SER A 343 33.67 -17.23 -3.24
N LEU A 344 33.24 -15.98 -3.45
CA LEU A 344 32.78 -15.50 -4.76
C LEU A 344 33.94 -15.43 -5.78
N PRO A 345 33.64 -15.56 -7.09
CA PRO A 345 34.66 -15.60 -8.14
C PRO A 345 35.48 -14.32 -8.22
N LEU A 346 36.78 -14.51 -8.36
CA LEU A 346 37.79 -13.47 -8.49
C LEU A 346 37.93 -13.03 -9.95
N GLY A 347 38.34 -11.79 -10.18
CA GLY A 347 38.70 -11.24 -11.50
C GLY A 347 37.73 -10.20 -12.06
N SER A 348 36.67 -9.85 -11.32
CA SER A 348 35.74 -8.80 -11.74
C SER A 348 36.31 -7.40 -11.54
N ARG A 349 35.93 -6.47 -12.42
CA ARG A 349 36.19 -5.03 -12.29
C ARG A 349 35.09 -4.33 -11.49
N SER A 350 33.89 -4.88 -11.53
CA SER A 350 32.69 -4.37 -10.88
C SER A 350 31.90 -5.52 -10.26
N VAL A 351 31.36 -5.30 -9.07
CA VAL A 351 30.50 -6.26 -8.38
C VAL A 351 29.23 -5.55 -7.91
N PHE A 352 28.07 -5.98 -8.41
CA PHE A 352 26.78 -5.66 -7.83
C PHE A 352 26.44 -6.75 -6.81
N TYR A 353 26.22 -6.36 -5.56
CA TYR A 353 25.96 -7.27 -4.46
C TYR A 353 24.53 -7.14 -3.99
N LEU A 354 23.85 -8.29 -3.90
CA LEU A 354 22.55 -8.46 -3.28
C LEU A 354 22.74 -9.38 -2.06
N GLY A 355 22.16 -9.02 -0.91
CA GLY A 355 22.31 -9.82 0.30
C GLY A 355 22.32 -9.03 1.59
N SER A 356 23.25 -9.35 2.49
CA SER A 356 23.35 -8.81 3.84
C SER A 356 24.69 -8.10 4.09
N GLY A 357 24.74 -7.25 5.11
CA GLY A 357 25.96 -6.54 5.51
C GLY A 357 27.13 -7.48 5.79
N GLY A 358 26.93 -8.49 6.63
CA GLY A 358 28.00 -9.43 6.96
C GLY A 358 28.53 -10.18 5.74
N GLY A 359 27.66 -10.55 4.79
CA GLY A 359 28.09 -11.16 3.53
C GLY A 359 28.87 -10.19 2.65
N PHE A 360 28.44 -8.92 2.59
CA PHE A 360 29.14 -7.86 1.86
C PHE A 360 30.56 -7.61 2.39
N SER A 361 30.72 -7.52 3.71
CA SER A 361 32.02 -7.29 4.33
C SER A 361 32.95 -8.50 4.18
N ARG A 362 32.43 -9.73 4.27
CA ARG A 362 33.20 -10.96 3.98
C ARG A 362 33.65 -11.02 2.53
N LEU A 363 32.75 -10.69 1.58
CA LEU A 363 33.09 -10.61 0.16
C LEU A 363 34.23 -9.63 -0.09
N ALA A 364 34.12 -8.41 0.46
CA ALA A 364 35.15 -7.39 0.30
C ALA A 364 36.50 -7.85 0.91
N ALA A 365 36.49 -8.48 2.09
CA ALA A 365 37.69 -9.06 2.69
C ALA A 365 38.33 -10.15 1.82
N GLY A 366 37.52 -11.06 1.26
CA GLY A 366 37.98 -12.10 0.34
C GLY A 366 38.64 -11.53 -0.92
N LEU A 367 38.01 -10.52 -1.54
CA LEU A 367 38.55 -9.84 -2.71
C LEU A 367 39.88 -9.13 -2.41
N GLN A 368 39.96 -8.38 -1.29
CA GLN A 368 41.19 -7.70 -0.90
C GLN A 368 42.32 -8.69 -0.62
N ASN A 369 42.04 -9.81 0.07
CA ASN A 369 43.03 -10.86 0.34
C ASN A 369 43.55 -11.52 -0.94
N ALA A 370 42.72 -11.58 -1.99
CA ALA A 370 43.11 -12.01 -3.32
C ALA A 370 43.83 -10.92 -4.15
N GLY A 371 44.12 -9.76 -3.56
CA GLY A 371 44.76 -8.62 -4.23
C GLY A 371 43.85 -7.86 -5.19
N GLN A 372 42.52 -7.97 -5.03
CA GLN A 372 41.53 -7.37 -5.92
C GLN A 372 40.69 -6.32 -5.20
N VAL A 373 40.48 -5.18 -5.86
CA VAL A 373 39.69 -4.05 -5.35
C VAL A 373 38.72 -3.53 -6.42
N PRO A 374 37.75 -4.35 -6.87
CA PRO A 374 36.72 -3.89 -7.80
C PRO A 374 35.88 -2.75 -7.23
N TYR A 375 35.11 -2.10 -8.09
CA TYR A 375 34.01 -1.27 -7.61
C TYR A 375 32.89 -2.14 -7.06
N LEU A 376 32.41 -1.82 -5.85
CA LEU A 376 31.32 -2.52 -5.20
C LEU A 376 30.06 -1.65 -5.23
N PHE A 377 28.93 -2.24 -5.65
CA PHE A 377 27.64 -1.59 -5.75
C PHE A 377 26.62 -2.37 -4.92
N ALA A 378 25.88 -1.69 -4.04
CA ALA A 378 24.83 -2.32 -3.24
C ALA A 378 23.74 -1.31 -2.83
N ALA A 379 22.54 -1.78 -2.52
CA ALA A 379 21.55 -0.94 -1.85
C ALA A 379 21.98 -0.71 -0.39
N SER A 380 21.86 0.53 0.10
CA SER A 380 22.26 0.87 1.48
C SER A 380 21.51 0.05 2.53
N SER A 381 20.23 -0.23 2.31
CA SER A 381 19.39 -1.07 3.19
C SER A 381 19.92 -2.49 3.38
N GLN A 382 20.68 -3.02 2.41
CA GLN A 382 21.22 -4.37 2.47
C GLN A 382 22.52 -4.45 3.27
N VAL A 383 23.33 -3.38 3.26
CA VAL A 383 24.74 -3.47 3.69
C VAL A 383 25.15 -2.50 4.80
N ALA A 384 24.29 -1.54 5.18
CA ALA A 384 24.66 -0.47 6.11
C ALA A 384 25.15 -0.97 7.48
N GLY A 385 24.64 -2.09 8.00
CA GLY A 385 24.95 -2.60 9.34
C GLY A 385 26.43 -2.97 9.56
N ASP A 386 27.09 -3.51 8.53
CA ASP A 386 28.48 -3.99 8.61
C ASP A 386 29.43 -3.23 7.69
N LEU A 387 28.97 -2.13 7.09
CA LEU A 387 29.71 -1.36 6.09
C LEU A 387 31.08 -0.88 6.58
N LEU A 388 31.21 -0.54 7.86
CA LEU A 388 32.46 -0.09 8.46
C LEU A 388 33.49 -1.23 8.65
N GLN A 389 33.08 -2.48 8.48
CA GLN A 389 33.97 -3.64 8.48
C GLN A 389 34.56 -3.92 7.09
N VAL A 390 34.13 -3.20 6.06
CA VAL A 390 34.71 -3.30 4.72
C VAL A 390 36.17 -2.85 4.76
N PRO A 391 37.10 -3.60 4.14
CA PRO A 391 38.52 -3.25 4.15
C PRO A 391 38.84 -1.89 3.50
N GLU A 392 39.81 -1.17 4.07
CA GLU A 392 40.20 0.18 3.60
C GLU A 392 40.66 0.26 2.13
N GLY A 393 41.11 -0.85 1.53
CA GLY A 393 41.43 -0.92 0.10
C GLY A 393 40.24 -0.61 -0.82
N PHE A 394 39.02 -0.68 -0.30
CA PHE A 394 37.79 -0.28 -0.97
C PHE A 394 37.37 1.18 -0.70
N SER A 395 38.20 1.98 -0.02
CA SER A 395 37.89 3.40 0.20
C SER A 395 37.64 4.11 -1.14
N ARG A 396 36.51 4.81 -1.24
CA ARG A 396 35.98 5.46 -2.46
C ARG A 396 35.74 4.51 -3.65
N ARG A 397 35.65 3.21 -3.39
CA ARG A 397 35.29 2.16 -4.36
C ARG A 397 34.00 1.42 -4.02
N VAL A 398 33.39 1.74 -2.87
CA VAL A 398 32.03 1.32 -2.52
C VAL A 398 31.05 2.41 -2.93
N PHE A 399 29.99 2.03 -3.64
CA PHE A 399 28.90 2.91 -4.06
C PHE A 399 27.57 2.32 -3.60
N LEU A 400 26.82 3.12 -2.84
CA LEU A 400 25.58 2.72 -2.20
C LEU A 400 24.42 3.53 -2.75
N ALA A 401 23.32 2.83 -3.08
CA ALA A 401 22.06 3.47 -3.38
C ALA A 401 21.33 3.86 -2.09
N TYR A 402 20.95 5.13 -1.98
CA TYR A 402 20.12 5.64 -0.90
C TYR A 402 18.80 6.18 -1.48
N PRO A 403 17.64 5.75 -0.97
CA PRO A 403 16.35 6.27 -1.43
C PRO A 403 16.17 7.76 -1.07
N PHE A 404 16.82 8.20 0.00
CA PHE A 404 16.90 9.58 0.46
C PHE A 404 18.20 9.76 1.26
N VAL A 405 18.64 11.00 1.42
CA VAL A 405 19.81 11.41 2.20
C VAL A 405 19.45 12.57 3.15
N PRO A 406 20.27 12.86 4.18
CA PRO A 406 19.96 13.92 5.15
C PRO A 406 19.75 15.33 4.55
N SER A 407 20.26 15.59 3.34
CA SER A 407 20.04 16.86 2.64
C SER A 407 18.62 16.99 2.05
N ASP A 408 17.87 15.90 1.91
CA ASP A 408 16.46 15.95 1.49
C ASP A 408 15.54 16.35 2.65
N TRP A 409 16.05 16.28 3.89
CA TRP A 409 15.23 16.52 5.07
C TRP A 409 14.99 18.01 5.26
N THR A 410 13.73 18.42 5.12
CA THR A 410 13.28 19.75 5.52
C THR A 410 13.43 19.93 7.04
N GLN A 411 13.49 21.18 7.49
CA GLN A 411 13.52 21.48 8.93
C GLN A 411 12.31 20.88 9.66
N ALA A 412 11.11 21.03 9.08
CA ALA A 412 9.87 20.51 9.65
C ALA A 412 9.86 18.98 9.72
N GLY A 413 10.25 18.29 8.64
CA GLY A 413 10.33 16.82 8.60
C GLY A 413 11.34 16.28 9.61
N ARG A 414 12.53 16.88 9.67
CA ARG A 414 13.57 16.53 10.65
C ARG A 414 13.07 16.68 12.08
N MET A 415 12.46 17.82 12.42
CA MET A 415 11.92 18.06 13.76
C MET A 415 10.82 17.07 14.11
N ALA A 416 9.92 16.78 13.17
CA ALA A 416 8.82 15.83 13.40
C ALA A 416 9.34 14.42 13.69
N LEU A 417 10.30 13.92 12.90
CA LEU A 417 10.89 12.60 13.12
C LEU A 417 11.71 12.55 14.41
N THR A 418 12.47 13.59 14.74
CA THR A 418 13.24 13.67 15.99
C THR A 418 12.32 13.62 17.21
N LEU A 419 11.26 14.42 17.24
CA LEU A 419 10.30 14.40 18.36
C LEU A 419 9.62 13.04 18.49
N LEU A 420 9.26 12.41 17.37
CA LEU A 420 8.69 11.07 17.38
C LEU A 420 9.69 10.06 17.97
N ARG A 421 10.96 10.11 17.56
CA ARG A 421 12.02 9.24 18.10
C ARG A 421 12.17 9.40 19.60
N GLU A 422 12.26 10.64 20.09
CA GLU A 422 12.39 10.94 21.51
C GLU A 422 11.21 10.39 22.32
N HIS A 423 9.98 10.61 21.84
CA HIS A 423 8.77 10.11 22.51
C HIS A 423 8.67 8.59 22.52
N GLN A 424 9.22 7.90 21.51
CA GLN A 424 9.17 6.45 21.38
C GLN A 424 10.45 5.75 21.90
N GLY A 425 11.45 6.50 22.35
CA GLY A 425 12.74 5.95 22.77
C GLY A 425 13.58 5.35 21.63
N LEU A 426 13.37 5.81 20.39
CA LEU A 426 14.10 5.31 19.22
C LEU A 426 15.42 6.04 19.02
N GLY A 427 16.46 5.29 18.66
CA GLY A 427 17.72 5.84 18.16
C GLY A 427 17.70 6.11 16.64
N ALA A 428 18.90 6.30 16.09
CA ALA A 428 19.09 6.55 14.66
C ALA A 428 19.20 5.26 13.80
N GLN A 429 19.13 4.08 14.42
CA GLN A 429 19.20 2.79 13.72
C GLN A 429 18.01 2.61 12.78
N HIS A 430 18.15 1.75 11.75
CA HIS A 430 17.08 1.44 10.81
C HIS A 430 16.42 2.68 10.16
N ALA A 431 17.21 3.72 9.85
CA ALA A 431 16.68 5.00 9.38
C ALA A 431 15.76 4.88 8.15
N VAL A 432 16.04 3.95 7.23
CA VAL A 432 15.19 3.68 6.05
C VAL A 432 13.82 3.15 6.47
N LEU A 433 13.75 2.21 7.42
CA LEU A 433 12.48 1.69 7.94
C LEU A 433 11.70 2.77 8.69
N GLN A 434 12.39 3.59 9.49
CA GLN A 434 11.73 4.67 10.21
C GLN A 434 11.13 5.73 9.27
N VAL A 435 11.89 6.17 8.27
CA VAL A 435 11.40 7.14 7.27
C VAL A 435 10.33 6.52 6.39
N GLY A 436 10.48 5.25 5.98
CA GLY A 436 9.48 4.51 5.22
C GLY A 436 8.14 4.42 5.93
N ALA A 437 8.13 3.93 7.17
CA ALA A 437 6.91 3.81 7.98
C ALA A 437 6.25 5.17 8.26
N TYR A 438 7.06 6.20 8.53
CA TYR A 438 6.55 7.56 8.74
C TYR A 438 5.96 8.15 7.45
N ALA A 439 6.62 7.96 6.30
CA ALA A 439 6.10 8.37 5.00
C ALA A 439 4.80 7.64 4.64
N SER A 440 4.68 6.34 4.95
CA SER A 440 3.43 5.59 4.79
C SER A 440 2.28 6.20 5.58
N MET A 441 2.52 6.60 6.84
CA MET A 441 1.51 7.27 7.67
C MET A 441 1.13 8.65 7.14
N LEU A 442 2.10 9.42 6.60
CA LEU A 442 1.82 10.70 5.96
C LEU A 442 0.97 10.54 4.70
N LEU A 443 1.31 9.56 3.85
CA LEU A 443 0.54 9.24 2.64
C LEU A 443 -0.87 8.80 2.98
N PHE A 444 -1.03 7.89 3.95
CA PHE A 444 -2.36 7.47 4.41
C PHE A 444 -3.17 8.65 4.95
N SER A 445 -2.56 9.51 5.77
CA SER A 445 -3.23 10.69 6.32
C SER A 445 -3.68 11.64 5.23
N GLU A 446 -2.82 11.91 4.24
CA GLU A 446 -3.14 12.79 3.12
C GLU A 446 -4.22 12.19 2.21
N GLY A 447 -4.09 10.91 1.84
CA GLY A 447 -5.08 10.19 1.04
C GLY A 447 -6.45 10.19 1.70
N MET A 448 -6.54 9.95 3.01
CA MET A 448 -7.80 10.01 3.75
C MET A 448 -8.36 11.42 3.90
N LYS A 449 -7.51 12.46 4.00
CA LYS A 449 -7.97 13.85 3.96
C LYS A 449 -8.63 14.17 2.62
N GLN A 450 -7.99 13.80 1.52
CA GLN A 450 -8.50 14.01 0.16
C GLN A 450 -9.75 13.16 -0.15
N ALA A 451 -9.83 11.94 0.38
CA ALA A 451 -10.99 11.07 0.26
C ALA A 451 -12.27 11.63 0.95
N GLY A 452 -12.11 12.59 1.88
CA GLY A 452 -13.24 13.30 2.50
C GLY A 452 -13.92 12.55 3.66
N ARG A 453 -15.04 13.09 4.14
CA ARG A 453 -15.78 12.53 5.30
C ARG A 453 -16.51 11.23 4.94
N ASP A 454 -16.87 11.07 3.67
CA ASP A 454 -17.50 9.92 3.05
C ASP A 454 -16.47 8.99 2.38
N ALA A 455 -15.26 8.95 2.95
CA ALA A 455 -14.16 8.08 2.50
C ALA A 455 -14.58 6.61 2.41
N SER A 456 -13.93 5.91 1.50
CA SER A 456 -13.97 4.47 1.28
C SER A 456 -12.57 4.02 0.85
N ARG A 457 -12.30 2.72 0.80
CA ARG A 457 -11.05 2.16 0.28
C ARG A 457 -10.84 2.58 -1.17
N GLU A 458 -11.88 2.59 -1.99
CA GLU A 458 -11.80 3.06 -3.38
C GLU A 458 -11.46 4.55 -3.47
N LYS A 459 -12.05 5.38 -2.61
CA LYS A 459 -11.70 6.82 -2.56
C LYS A 459 -10.29 7.05 -2.05
N LEU A 460 -9.80 6.24 -1.11
CA LEU A 460 -8.40 6.30 -0.67
C LEU A 460 -7.46 5.94 -1.83
N VAL A 461 -7.73 4.84 -2.55
CA VAL A 461 -6.93 4.45 -3.73
C VAL A 461 -6.92 5.57 -4.78
N ALA A 462 -8.09 6.12 -5.12
CA ALA A 462 -8.19 7.21 -6.08
C ALA A 462 -7.47 8.49 -5.61
N ALA A 463 -7.56 8.82 -4.32
CA ALA A 463 -6.84 9.96 -3.74
C ALA A 463 -5.32 9.75 -3.82
N LEU A 464 -4.83 8.56 -3.46
CA LEU A 464 -3.41 8.22 -3.56
C LEU A 464 -2.93 8.26 -5.02
N GLU A 465 -3.71 7.77 -5.98
CA GLU A 465 -3.39 7.89 -7.41
C GLU A 465 -3.31 9.33 -7.90
N GLY A 466 -4.07 10.25 -7.30
CA GLY A 466 -4.03 11.68 -7.59
C GLY A 466 -2.86 12.44 -6.94
N LEU A 467 -2.04 11.78 -6.11
CA LEU A 467 -0.93 12.45 -5.43
C LEU A 467 0.24 12.71 -6.39
N HIS A 468 0.57 13.99 -6.56
CA HIS A 468 1.71 14.46 -7.33
C HIS A 468 2.58 15.37 -6.48
N ASP A 469 3.90 15.24 -6.63
CA ASP A 469 4.91 16.04 -5.93
C ASP A 469 4.69 16.15 -4.41
N PHE A 470 4.18 15.08 -3.79
CA PHE A 470 3.88 15.05 -2.37
C PHE A 470 5.16 15.13 -1.53
N ASP A 471 5.22 16.15 -0.68
CA ASP A 471 6.37 16.42 0.17
C ASP A 471 6.21 15.76 1.55
N THR A 472 7.02 14.74 1.81
CA THR A 472 7.08 14.07 3.13
C THR A 472 7.92 14.84 4.14
N GLY A 473 8.74 15.79 3.66
CA GLY A 473 9.76 16.49 4.40
C GLY A 473 11.00 15.67 4.74
N LEU A 474 11.08 14.40 4.34
CA LEU A 474 12.17 13.46 4.70
C LEU A 474 12.73 12.66 3.50
N THR A 475 12.10 12.79 2.34
CA THR A 475 12.46 12.12 1.10
C THR A 475 12.42 13.12 -0.06
N PRO A 476 12.97 12.79 -1.22
CA PRO A 476 12.53 13.41 -2.47
C PRO A 476 11.00 13.34 -2.61
N ARG A 477 10.42 14.24 -3.42
CA ARG A 477 8.97 14.32 -3.58
C ARG A 477 8.40 13.04 -4.17
N LEU A 478 7.32 12.56 -3.56
CA LEU A 478 6.63 11.34 -3.97
C LEU A 478 5.61 11.67 -5.06
N SER A 479 5.42 10.77 -6.01
CA SER A 479 4.33 10.90 -6.99
C SER A 479 3.78 9.54 -7.34
N PHE A 480 2.46 9.47 -7.43
CA PHE A 480 1.69 8.30 -7.82
C PHE A 480 0.83 8.64 -9.04
N GLY A 481 0.13 7.65 -9.55
CA GLY A 481 -0.73 7.75 -10.72
C GLY A 481 -1.47 6.43 -10.96
N PRO A 482 -2.48 6.42 -11.84
CA PRO A 482 -3.06 5.16 -12.31
C PRO A 482 -1.97 4.25 -12.86
N GLY A 483 -1.80 3.08 -12.25
CA GLY A 483 -0.74 2.11 -12.61
C GLY A 483 0.68 2.46 -12.09
N ARG A 484 0.89 3.64 -11.51
CA ARG A 484 2.16 4.02 -10.85
C ARG A 484 2.03 3.86 -9.34
N ARG A 485 2.61 2.78 -8.83
CA ARG A 485 2.53 2.37 -7.41
C ARG A 485 3.80 2.60 -6.61
N LEU A 486 4.86 3.07 -7.25
CA LEU A 486 6.11 3.50 -6.59
C LEU A 486 6.16 5.03 -6.56
N GLY A 487 6.18 5.59 -5.35
CA GLY A 487 6.29 7.03 -5.09
C GLY A 487 7.64 7.57 -5.54
N LEU A 488 8.71 6.87 -5.18
CA LEU A 488 10.07 7.07 -5.67
C LEU A 488 10.47 5.92 -6.61
N SER A 489 11.21 6.28 -7.66
CA SER A 489 11.68 5.35 -8.68
C SER A 489 13.15 5.58 -8.98
N GLY A 490 13.98 5.78 -7.97
CA GLY A 490 15.40 6.10 -8.16
C GLY A 490 16.17 6.14 -6.86
N ALA A 491 17.40 6.63 -6.91
CA ALA A 491 18.25 6.73 -5.72
C ALA A 491 19.26 7.88 -5.85
N HIS A 492 19.76 8.31 -4.70
CA HIS A 492 21.05 8.97 -4.58
C HIS A 492 22.16 7.93 -4.63
N VAL A 493 23.33 8.30 -5.13
CA VAL A 493 24.53 7.47 -5.05
C VAL A 493 25.53 8.09 -4.08
N VAL A 494 25.93 7.31 -3.09
CA VAL A 494 26.87 7.71 -2.05
C VAL A 494 28.09 6.81 -2.10
N THR A 495 29.29 7.40 -2.01
CA THR A 495 30.53 6.64 -1.81
C THR A 495 31.07 6.85 -0.40
N VAL A 496 31.89 5.90 0.07
CA VAL A 496 32.37 5.84 1.45
C VAL A 496 33.88 5.94 1.47
N ASP A 497 34.39 6.84 2.31
CA ASP A 497 35.79 6.92 2.69
C ASP A 497 35.96 6.18 4.01
N LEU A 498 36.50 4.96 3.94
CA LEU A 498 36.49 3.99 5.04
C LEU A 498 37.41 4.39 6.21
N PRO A 499 38.65 4.88 5.99
CA PRO A 499 39.51 5.34 7.09
C PRO A 499 38.88 6.44 7.94
N ASP A 500 38.23 7.41 7.30
CA ASP A 500 37.59 8.54 7.98
C ASP A 500 36.12 8.28 8.35
N GLN A 501 35.56 7.14 7.94
CA GLN A 501 34.14 6.78 8.04
C GLN A 501 33.20 7.88 7.51
N ARG A 502 33.61 8.52 6.41
CA ARG A 502 32.88 9.64 5.81
C ARG A 502 32.11 9.23 4.57
N PHE A 503 30.88 9.71 4.45
CA PHE A 503 29.99 9.46 3.33
C PHE A 503 29.95 10.68 2.41
N TYR A 504 30.10 10.46 1.12
CA TYR A 504 30.08 11.50 0.09
C TYR A 504 28.97 11.24 -0.92
N LEU A 505 28.06 12.19 -1.05
CA LEU A 505 27.06 12.19 -2.12
C LEU A 505 27.77 12.46 -3.45
N VAL A 506 27.81 11.46 -4.34
CA VAL A 506 28.47 11.55 -5.65
C VAL A 506 27.48 11.68 -6.81
N ALA A 507 26.22 11.30 -6.60
CA ALA A 507 25.12 11.64 -7.50
C ALA A 507 23.86 11.98 -6.69
N PRO A 508 23.20 13.13 -6.97
CA PRO A 508 21.92 13.45 -6.35
C PRO A 508 20.83 12.49 -6.83
N TYR A 509 19.65 12.55 -6.20
CA TYR A 509 18.52 11.71 -6.58
C TYR A 509 18.26 11.82 -8.08
N LYS A 510 18.25 10.69 -8.75
CA LYS A 510 17.87 10.59 -10.15
C LYS A 510 16.77 9.54 -10.29
N PRO A 511 15.55 9.91 -10.73
CA PRO A 511 14.55 8.91 -11.08
C PRO A 511 15.05 8.12 -12.29
N ILE A 512 14.88 6.80 -12.25
CA ILE A 512 15.05 5.94 -13.42
C ILE A 512 13.84 6.17 -14.33
N ILE A 513 14.09 6.21 -15.63
CA ILE A 513 13.01 6.17 -16.61
C ILE A 513 12.42 4.77 -16.50
N ALA A 514 11.10 4.66 -16.32
CA ALA A 514 10.42 3.38 -16.30
C ALA A 514 10.63 2.70 -17.66
N THR A 515 11.63 1.82 -17.76
CA THR A 515 11.75 0.90 -18.87
C THR A 515 10.68 -0.18 -18.67
N PRO A 516 9.81 -0.38 -19.69
CA PRO A 516 8.71 -1.36 -19.62
C PRO A 516 9.19 -2.78 -19.34
#